data_AF-A0A2C9LKP0-F1
#
_entry.id   AF-A0A2C9LKP0-F1
#
_cell.length_a   1.000
_cell.length_b   1.000
_cell.length_c   1.000
_cell.angle_alpha   90.00
_cell.angle_beta   90.00
_cell.angle_gamma   90.00
#
_symmetry.space_group_name_H-M   'P 1'
#
loop_
_entity.id
_entity.type
_entity.pdbx_description
1 polymer ?
#
loop_
_entity_poly.entity_id
_entity_poly.type
_entity_poly.pdbx_seq_one_letter_code
_entity_poly.pdbx_strand_id
1 'polypeptide(L)'
;MGMSEEVAQRYEKFITESNRTADREKNSESNIESYDGLDNIIFKPGFVRLNLPFFASAKCINFIKKAILLMADHGWKLLPLFDFERKTGKWWYREEQTFQPDKSLKDINFTKGFSCMKSSSSQERYKDTNTPIFKRFPGLDYDEIIERATYILNDVSKPNQYDLSDQTLEYKGDADELRWFMLPSEAADIIHQREVQYVAPEKLPFMPVALSEKLNNKQNKRSS
;
A
#
# COMPACT_ATOMS: atom_id res chain seq x y z
N MET A 1 4.69 0.32 -17.70
CA MET A 1 5.12 1.03 -16.47
C MET A 1 5.79 2.36 -16.77
N GLY A 2 6.27 2.62 -18.00
CA GLY A 2 7.00 3.86 -18.31
C GLY A 2 8.34 3.96 -17.58
N MET A 3 8.93 2.79 -17.31
CA MET A 3 10.25 2.62 -16.70
C MET A 3 11.22 2.23 -17.83
N SER A 4 12.38 2.86 -17.89
CA SER A 4 13.45 2.45 -18.80
C SER A 4 14.11 1.16 -18.31
N GLU A 5 14.74 0.42 -19.21
CA GLU A 5 15.44 -0.82 -18.88
C GLU A 5 16.58 -0.57 -17.87
N GLU A 6 17.29 0.55 -18.01
CA GLU A 6 18.35 0.97 -17.08
C GLU A 6 17.84 1.18 -15.66
N VAL A 7 16.68 1.85 -15.50
CA VAL A 7 16.06 2.06 -14.19
C VAL A 7 15.58 0.73 -13.60
N ALA A 8 15.03 -0.16 -14.42
CA ALA A 8 14.60 -1.48 -13.99
C ALA A 8 15.76 -2.32 -13.45
N GLN A 9 16.90 -2.34 -14.16
CA GLN A 9 18.12 -3.01 -13.70
C GLN A 9 18.65 -2.40 -12.40
N ARG A 10 18.54 -1.07 -12.23
CA ARG A 10 18.91 -0.39 -10.98
C ARG A 10 18.03 -0.83 -9.81
N TYR A 11 16.71 -0.98 -10.01
CA TYR A 11 15.81 -1.53 -8.98
C TYR A 11 16.15 -2.98 -8.62
N GLU A 12 16.39 -3.83 -9.62
CA GLU A 12 16.74 -5.24 -9.39
C GLU A 12 18.02 -5.37 -8.57
N LYS A 13 19.05 -4.61 -8.95
CA LYS A 13 20.32 -4.51 -8.24
C LYS A 13 20.11 -4.03 -6.80
N PHE A 14 19.37 -2.94 -6.61
CA PHE A 14 19.11 -2.34 -5.29
C PHE A 14 18.33 -3.27 -4.33
N ILE A 15 17.39 -4.06 -4.87
CA ILE A 15 16.60 -5.01 -4.10
C ILE A 15 17.41 -6.28 -3.75
N THR A 16 18.43 -6.62 -4.55
CA THR A 16 19.21 -7.87 -4.42
C THR A 16 20.55 -7.69 -3.69
N GLU A 17 21.17 -6.50 -3.78
CA GLU A 17 22.55 -6.28 -3.32
C GLU A 17 22.74 -6.23 -1.81
N SER A 18 21.70 -6.00 -1.02
CA SER A 18 21.82 -5.94 0.44
C SER A 18 22.34 -7.25 1.06
N ASN A 19 22.08 -8.39 0.41
CA ASN A 19 22.58 -9.71 0.83
C ASN A 19 24.05 -9.95 0.53
N ARG A 20 24.60 -9.39 -0.55
CA ARG A 20 25.98 -9.72 -0.98
C ARG A 20 27.03 -9.29 0.04
N THR A 21 26.72 -8.29 0.86
CA THR A 21 27.55 -7.85 1.97
C THR A 21 27.39 -8.72 3.23
N ALA A 22 26.21 -9.34 3.46
CA ALA A 22 25.93 -10.19 4.61
C ALA A 22 26.32 -11.67 4.39
N ASP A 23 26.13 -12.20 3.18
CA ASP A 23 26.42 -13.60 2.83
C ASP A 23 27.92 -13.88 2.71
N ARG A 24 28.77 -12.85 2.59
CA ARG A 24 30.23 -13.00 2.63
C ARG A 24 30.74 -13.50 3.99
N GLU A 25 29.94 -13.38 5.05
CA GLU A 25 30.33 -13.82 6.41
C GLU A 25 29.65 -15.13 6.85
N LYS A 26 28.63 -15.64 6.14
CA LYS A 26 27.85 -16.81 6.57
C LYS A 26 27.60 -17.83 5.46
N ASN A 27 28.67 -18.40 4.94
CA ASN A 27 28.58 -19.70 4.27
C ASN A 27 28.66 -20.83 5.30
N SER A 28 27.50 -21.31 5.78
CA SER A 28 27.30 -22.72 6.13
C SER A 28 25.80 -23.05 6.25
N GLU A 29 25.31 -23.71 5.22
CA GLU A 29 24.20 -24.69 5.23
C GLU A 29 22.78 -24.18 5.56
N SER A 30 22.01 -23.87 4.52
CA SER A 30 20.68 -24.48 4.28
C SER A 30 20.04 -23.93 2.99
N ASN A 31 19.87 -24.81 1.99
CA ASN A 31 19.12 -24.53 0.76
C ASN A 31 17.61 -24.58 1.03
N ILE A 32 17.08 -23.52 1.62
CA ILE A 32 15.67 -23.18 1.52
C ILE A 32 15.66 -21.75 0.99
N GLU A 33 15.16 -21.53 -0.22
CA GLU A 33 14.88 -20.19 -0.76
C GLU A 33 13.74 -19.56 0.06
N SER A 34 14.05 -19.15 1.29
CA SER A 34 13.20 -18.28 2.07
C SER A 34 13.36 -16.87 1.51
N TYR A 35 12.26 -16.12 1.42
CA TYR A 35 12.26 -14.68 1.11
C TYR A 35 12.98 -13.82 2.19
N ASP A 36 13.79 -14.46 3.05
CA ASP A 36 14.44 -13.91 4.25
C ASP A 36 15.67 -13.06 3.91
N GLY A 37 16.04 -12.97 2.63
CA GLY A 37 17.18 -12.17 2.15
C GLY A 37 16.81 -10.87 1.42
N LEU A 38 15.56 -10.59 1.07
CA LEU A 38 15.29 -9.34 0.35
C LEU A 38 15.18 -8.18 1.34
N ASP A 39 16.25 -7.40 1.52
CA ASP A 39 16.08 -6.07 2.12
C ASP A 39 15.59 -5.12 1.02
N ASN A 40 14.62 -4.24 1.32
CA ASN A 40 14.05 -3.25 0.38
C ASN A 40 12.90 -3.75 -0.52
N ILE A 41 12.15 -4.78 -0.14
CA ILE A 41 10.97 -5.25 -0.91
C ILE A 41 10.00 -4.11 -1.24
N ILE A 42 9.86 -3.12 -0.35
CA ILE A 42 8.98 -1.96 -0.56
C ILE A 42 9.27 -1.17 -1.84
N PHE A 43 10.50 -1.21 -2.35
CA PHE A 43 10.88 -0.53 -3.58
C PHE A 43 10.36 -1.22 -4.83
N LYS A 44 9.89 -2.46 -4.73
CA LYS A 44 9.31 -3.18 -5.86
C LYS A 44 8.03 -2.46 -6.30
N PRO A 45 7.99 -1.92 -7.54
CA PRO A 45 6.80 -1.23 -8.03
C PRO A 45 5.63 -2.21 -8.16
N GLY A 46 4.51 -1.86 -7.53
CA GLY A 46 3.27 -2.63 -7.60
C GLY A 46 2.38 -2.20 -8.78
N PHE A 47 1.47 -3.09 -9.18
CA PHE A 47 0.38 -2.73 -10.10
C PHE A 47 -0.88 -3.50 -9.74
N VAL A 48 -2.03 -2.90 -10.04
CA VAL A 48 -3.34 -3.53 -9.89
C VAL A 48 -3.99 -3.64 -11.26
N ARG A 49 -4.52 -4.82 -11.59
CA ARG A 49 -5.31 -5.04 -12.81
C ARG A 49 -6.78 -5.06 -12.45
N LEU A 50 -7.56 -4.20 -13.09
CA LEU A 50 -9.00 -4.14 -12.94
C LEU A 50 -9.66 -4.80 -14.15
N ASN A 51 -10.42 -5.87 -13.91
CA ASN A 51 -11.22 -6.54 -14.93
C ASN A 51 -12.70 -6.28 -14.64
N LEU A 52 -13.36 -5.54 -15.52
CA LEU A 52 -14.80 -5.27 -15.40
C LEU A 52 -15.59 -6.39 -16.11
N PRO A 53 -16.50 -7.08 -15.41
CA PRO A 53 -17.36 -8.09 -16.05
C PRO A 53 -18.28 -7.44 -17.10
N PHE A 54 -18.54 -8.15 -18.21
CA PHE A 54 -19.39 -7.65 -19.29
C PHE A 54 -20.86 -7.40 -18.87
N PHE A 55 -21.32 -8.08 -17.83
CA PHE A 55 -22.66 -7.95 -17.27
C PHE A 55 -22.76 -6.89 -16.16
N ALA A 56 -21.66 -6.19 -15.86
CA ALA A 56 -21.70 -5.12 -14.85
C ALA A 56 -22.60 -3.98 -15.32
N SER A 57 -23.50 -3.52 -14.45
CA SER A 57 -24.39 -2.41 -14.76
C SER A 57 -23.62 -1.09 -14.89
N ALA A 58 -24.16 -0.14 -15.67
CA ALA A 58 -23.56 1.18 -15.81
C ALA A 58 -23.41 1.90 -14.45
N LYS A 59 -24.36 1.69 -13.52
CA LYS A 59 -24.28 2.22 -12.14
C LYS A 59 -23.07 1.66 -11.39
N CYS A 60 -22.86 0.35 -11.46
CA CYS A 60 -21.70 -0.31 -10.83
C CYS A 60 -20.37 0.18 -11.42
N ILE A 61 -20.28 0.30 -12.75
CA ILE A 61 -19.07 0.79 -13.43
C ILE A 61 -18.77 2.24 -13.01
N ASN A 62 -19.80 3.10 -12.96
CA ASN A 62 -19.65 4.48 -12.49
C ASN A 62 -19.21 4.56 -11.03
N PHE A 63 -19.75 3.70 -10.17
CA PHE A 63 -19.32 3.59 -8.78
C PHE A 63 -17.84 3.22 -8.67
N ILE A 64 -17.39 2.18 -9.38
CA ILE A 64 -15.98 1.76 -9.39
C ILE A 64 -15.08 2.91 -9.85
N LYS A 65 -15.47 3.62 -10.92
CA LYS A 65 -14.74 4.79 -11.42
C LYS A 65 -14.65 5.89 -10.35
N LYS A 66 -15.76 6.25 -9.70
CA LYS A 66 -15.77 7.25 -8.62
C LYS A 66 -14.87 6.83 -7.46
N ALA A 67 -14.93 5.56 -7.04
CA ALA A 67 -14.11 5.03 -5.95
C ALA A 67 -12.61 5.10 -6.27
N ILE A 68 -12.21 4.76 -7.50
CA ILE A 68 -10.81 4.85 -7.93
C ILE A 68 -10.33 6.30 -7.92
N LEU A 69 -11.13 7.23 -8.44
CA LEU A 69 -10.79 8.66 -8.43
C LEU A 69 -10.67 9.19 -6.99
N LEU A 70 -11.61 8.83 -6.12
CA LEU A 70 -11.58 9.21 -4.72
C LEU A 70 -10.29 8.74 -4.03
N MET A 71 -9.88 7.50 -4.26
CA MET A 71 -8.64 6.95 -3.70
C MET A 71 -7.39 7.56 -4.33
N ALA A 72 -7.41 7.90 -5.61
CA ALA A 72 -6.30 8.58 -6.26
C ALA A 72 -6.06 9.98 -5.67
N ASP A 73 -7.14 10.72 -5.37
CA ASP A 73 -7.06 12.08 -4.87
C ASP A 73 -6.84 12.16 -3.34
N HIS A 74 -7.38 11.20 -2.58
CA HIS A 74 -7.43 11.27 -1.12
C HIS A 74 -6.83 10.06 -0.40
N GLY A 75 -6.45 9.00 -1.10
CA GLY A 75 -5.94 7.78 -0.48
C GLY A 75 -4.65 7.98 0.32
N TRP A 76 -3.80 8.92 -0.10
CA TRP A 76 -2.56 9.26 0.60
C TRP A 76 -2.80 9.75 2.04
N LYS A 77 -3.98 10.29 2.34
CA LYS A 77 -4.36 10.75 3.69
C LYS A 77 -4.45 9.62 4.71
N LEU A 78 -4.59 8.38 4.25
CA LEU A 78 -4.62 7.20 5.11
C LEU A 78 -3.22 6.73 5.51
N LEU A 79 -2.16 7.15 4.82
CA LEU A 79 -0.79 6.67 5.08
C LEU A 79 -0.34 6.87 6.53
N PRO A 80 -0.62 8.01 7.21
CA PRO A 80 -0.22 8.20 8.61
C PRO A 80 -0.81 7.19 9.58
N LEU A 81 -1.94 6.56 9.23
CA LEU A 81 -2.58 5.52 10.04
C LEU A 81 -1.79 4.22 10.09
N PHE A 82 -0.89 4.02 9.13
CA PHE A 82 -0.12 2.80 8.99
C PHE A 82 1.35 3.03 9.32
N ASP A 83 1.97 1.98 9.83
CA ASP A 83 3.41 1.80 9.83
C ASP A 83 3.76 0.73 8.80
N PHE A 84 5.02 0.73 8.37
CA PHE A 84 5.50 -0.28 7.44
C PHE A 84 6.92 -0.73 7.78
N GLU A 85 7.26 -1.94 7.36
CA GLU A 85 8.59 -2.51 7.49
C GLU A 85 9.27 -2.57 6.13
N ARG A 86 10.39 -1.86 5.98
CA ARG A 86 11.16 -1.76 4.73
C ARG A 86 11.66 -3.10 4.21
N LYS A 87 12.06 -4.01 5.10
CA LYS A 87 12.59 -5.33 4.75
C LYS A 87 11.51 -6.23 4.16
N THR A 88 10.44 -6.44 4.93
CA THR A 88 9.37 -7.37 4.55
C THR A 88 8.34 -6.77 3.60
N GLY A 89 8.30 -5.44 3.47
CA GLY A 89 7.26 -4.72 2.73
C GLY A 89 5.88 -4.79 3.40
N LYS A 90 5.80 -5.22 4.67
CA LYS A 90 4.54 -5.31 5.41
C LYS A 90 4.08 -3.93 5.85
N TRP A 91 2.76 -3.76 5.85
CA TRP A 91 2.07 -2.59 6.39
C TRP A 91 1.13 -3.06 7.50
N TRP A 92 1.02 -2.31 8.59
CA TRP A 92 0.07 -2.58 9.66
C TRP A 92 -0.52 -1.28 10.19
N TYR A 93 -1.76 -1.36 10.68
CA TYR A 93 -2.44 -0.22 11.28
C TYR A 93 -1.86 0.04 12.68
N ARG A 94 -1.54 1.30 12.98
CA ARG A 94 -0.81 1.67 14.21
C ARG A 94 -1.54 1.32 15.49
N GLU A 95 -2.87 1.50 15.52
CA GLU A 95 -3.67 1.21 16.72
C GLU A 95 -3.96 -0.31 16.87
N GLU A 96 -3.54 -1.14 15.91
CA GLU A 96 -3.76 -2.60 15.90
C GLU A 96 -2.57 -3.43 16.38
N GLN A 97 -1.55 -2.84 17.05
CA GLN A 97 -0.43 -3.62 17.60
C GLN A 97 -0.86 -4.79 18.51
N THR A 98 -2.11 -4.80 18.97
CA THR A 98 -2.71 -5.86 19.81
C THR A 98 -3.56 -6.90 19.07
N PHE A 99 -3.80 -6.78 17.76
CA PHE A 99 -4.60 -7.78 17.01
C PHE A 99 -3.70 -8.92 16.53
N GLN A 100 -3.34 -9.81 17.46
CA GLN A 100 -2.91 -11.13 17.02
C GLN A 100 -4.15 -11.81 16.40
N PRO A 101 -4.09 -12.32 15.16
CA PRO A 101 -5.19 -13.08 14.62
C PRO A 101 -5.42 -14.26 15.58
N ASP A 102 -6.61 -14.34 16.17
CA ASP A 102 -7.00 -15.37 17.14
C ASP A 102 -6.79 -16.82 16.62
N LYS A 103 -6.51 -16.97 15.32
CA LYS A 103 -6.37 -18.25 14.62
C LYS A 103 -5.27 -18.17 13.57
N SER A 104 -4.26 -19.03 13.68
CA SER A 104 -3.23 -19.23 12.66
C SER A 104 -3.53 -20.44 11.80
N LEU A 105 -3.12 -20.43 10.53
CA LEU A 105 -3.15 -21.63 9.69
C LEU A 105 -2.25 -22.74 10.24
N LYS A 106 -1.26 -22.39 11.08
CA LYS A 106 -0.40 -23.35 11.79
C LYS A 106 -1.17 -24.16 12.85
N ASP A 107 -2.32 -23.66 13.32
CA ASP A 107 -3.13 -24.32 14.34
C ASP A 107 -4.09 -25.37 13.75
N ILE A 108 -4.15 -25.46 12.41
CA ILE A 108 -5.03 -26.40 11.70
C ILE A 108 -4.37 -27.78 11.66
N ASN A 109 -5.03 -28.76 12.29
CA ASN A 109 -4.60 -30.16 12.23
C ASN A 109 -5.47 -30.96 11.23
N PHE A 110 -4.91 -31.24 10.05
CA PHE A 110 -5.60 -31.95 8.97
C PHE A 110 -5.87 -33.44 9.25
N THR A 111 -5.24 -34.02 10.27
CA THR A 111 -5.37 -35.46 10.56
C THR A 111 -6.70 -35.86 11.20
N LYS A 112 -7.47 -34.92 11.76
CA LYS A 112 -8.74 -35.19 12.45
C LYS A 112 -9.99 -34.76 11.67
N GLY A 113 -9.87 -34.50 10.37
CA GLY A 113 -10.95 -33.89 9.57
C GLY A 113 -11.17 -32.42 9.95
N PHE A 114 -11.97 -31.70 9.17
CA PHE A 114 -12.17 -30.23 9.21
C PHE A 114 -12.65 -29.62 10.55
N SER A 115 -12.75 -30.39 11.64
CA SER A 115 -13.32 -30.00 12.93
C SER A 115 -12.28 -29.53 13.96
N CYS A 116 -11.20 -28.87 13.54
CA CYS A 116 -10.13 -28.40 14.43
C CYS A 116 -9.99 -26.87 14.44
N MET A 117 -11.10 -26.13 14.42
CA MET A 117 -11.11 -24.74 14.90
C MET A 117 -12.10 -24.66 16.05
N LYS A 118 -11.66 -24.98 17.27
CA LYS A 118 -12.44 -24.66 18.45
C LYS A 118 -12.50 -23.14 18.55
N SER A 119 -13.68 -22.56 18.34
CA SER A 119 -13.94 -21.16 18.67
C SER A 119 -13.83 -21.02 20.18
N SER A 120 -12.68 -20.55 20.67
CA SER A 120 -12.58 -20.00 22.01
C SER A 120 -13.68 -18.95 22.16
N SER A 121 -14.41 -19.06 23.25
CA SER A 121 -15.59 -18.29 23.64
C SER A 121 -15.30 -16.79 23.84
N SER A 122 -15.08 -16.07 22.74
CA SER A 122 -15.26 -14.62 22.61
C SER A 122 -16.43 -14.32 21.66
N GLN A 123 -17.48 -15.15 21.76
CA GLN A 123 -18.78 -14.88 21.18
C GLN A 123 -19.42 -13.70 21.92
N GLU A 124 -19.09 -12.47 21.54
CA GLU A 124 -20.04 -11.35 21.67
C GLU A 124 -19.68 -10.09 20.86
N ARG A 125 -18.46 -9.89 20.36
CA ARG A 125 -18.10 -8.66 19.63
C ARG A 125 -18.07 -8.72 18.10
N TYR A 126 -18.25 -9.88 17.46
CA TYR A 126 -18.15 -9.98 16.00
C TYR A 126 -19.02 -11.11 15.43
N LYS A 127 -20.33 -10.89 15.31
CA LYS A 127 -21.29 -11.94 14.90
C LYS A 127 -21.34 -12.25 13.39
N ASP A 128 -20.63 -11.55 12.51
CA ASP A 128 -20.85 -11.71 11.05
C ASP A 128 -19.55 -11.76 10.23
N THR A 129 -18.69 -12.76 10.44
CA THR A 129 -17.51 -13.02 9.57
C THR A 129 -17.77 -13.98 8.43
N ASN A 130 -18.81 -14.82 8.51
CA ASN A 130 -19.17 -15.76 7.45
C ASN A 130 -20.10 -15.15 6.39
N THR A 131 -20.53 -13.91 6.59
CA THR A 131 -21.30 -13.15 5.62
C THR A 131 -20.28 -12.40 4.75
N PRO A 132 -20.17 -12.67 3.43
CA PRO A 132 -19.29 -11.88 2.58
C PRO A 132 -19.59 -10.40 2.77
N ILE A 133 -18.58 -9.54 2.80
CA ILE A 133 -18.69 -8.10 3.15
C ILE A 133 -19.89 -7.43 2.45
N PHE A 134 -20.17 -7.79 1.19
CA PHE A 134 -21.30 -7.29 0.41
C PHE A 134 -22.70 -7.70 0.92
N LYS A 135 -22.83 -8.82 1.64
CA LYS A 135 -24.07 -9.24 2.30
C LYS A 135 -24.21 -8.65 3.71
N ARG A 136 -23.13 -8.10 4.29
CA ARG A 136 -23.13 -7.48 5.61
C ARG A 136 -23.81 -6.10 5.61
N PHE A 137 -24.00 -5.52 4.43
CA PHE A 137 -24.72 -4.27 4.21
C PHE A 137 -25.84 -4.44 3.17
N PRO A 138 -26.95 -5.12 3.51
CA PRO A 138 -28.07 -5.25 2.59
C PRO A 138 -28.73 -3.88 2.38
N GLY A 139 -28.66 -3.35 1.15
CA GLY A 139 -29.42 -2.17 0.74
C GLY A 139 -28.67 -0.84 0.66
N LEU A 140 -27.35 -0.80 0.83
CA LEU A 140 -26.60 0.44 0.61
C LEU A 140 -26.59 0.82 -0.87
N ASP A 141 -27.02 2.04 -1.16
CA ASP A 141 -26.87 2.61 -2.50
C ASP A 141 -25.39 2.93 -2.76
N TYR A 142 -24.97 2.88 -4.03
CA TYR A 142 -23.58 3.15 -4.39
C TYR A 142 -23.15 4.56 -3.99
N ASP A 143 -24.05 5.54 -4.07
CA ASP A 143 -23.74 6.92 -3.72
C ASP A 143 -23.57 7.09 -2.19
N GLU A 144 -24.35 6.40 -1.37
CA GLU A 144 -24.19 6.40 0.10
C GLU A 144 -22.82 5.84 0.52
N ILE A 145 -22.33 4.80 -0.18
CA ILE A 145 -21.01 4.22 0.10
C ILE A 145 -19.90 5.24 -0.20
N ILE A 146 -20.01 5.97 -1.32
CA ILE A 146 -19.04 7.01 -1.67
C ILE A 146 -19.09 8.14 -0.65
N GLU A 147 -20.27 8.60 -0.27
CA GLU A 147 -20.43 9.65 0.75
C GLU A 147 -19.79 9.22 2.08
N ARG A 148 -20.08 8.00 2.54
CA ARG A 148 -19.48 7.46 3.76
C ARG A 148 -17.96 7.38 3.67
N ALA A 149 -17.42 6.93 2.54
CA ALA A 149 -15.98 6.87 2.32
C ALA A 149 -15.34 8.27 2.33
N THR A 150 -15.98 9.26 1.69
CA THR A 150 -15.50 10.64 1.70
C THR A 150 -15.48 11.23 3.11
N TYR A 151 -16.50 10.96 3.92
CA TYR A 151 -16.55 11.38 5.31
C TYR A 151 -15.38 10.80 6.11
N ILE A 152 -15.14 9.48 6.00
CA ILE A 152 -14.03 8.82 6.71
C ILE A 152 -12.68 9.42 6.31
N LEU A 153 -12.44 9.61 5.02
CA LEU A 153 -11.19 10.20 4.52
C LEU A 153 -10.96 11.63 5.03
N ASN A 154 -12.02 12.42 5.17
CA ASN A 154 -11.95 13.78 5.71
C ASN A 154 -11.79 13.78 7.24
N ASP A 155 -12.39 12.82 7.94
CA ASP A 155 -12.25 12.66 9.38
C ASP A 155 -10.82 12.32 9.78
N VAL A 156 -10.18 11.41 9.05
CA VAL A 156 -8.76 11.04 9.23
C VAL A 156 -7.82 12.21 8.92
N SER A 157 -8.23 13.17 8.09
CA SER A 157 -7.43 14.34 7.74
C SER A 157 -7.38 15.40 8.85
N LYS A 158 -7.93 15.14 10.04
CA LYS A 158 -7.91 16.11 11.15
C LYS A 158 -6.51 16.19 11.76
N PRO A 159 -5.94 17.42 11.90
CA PRO A 159 -4.63 17.61 12.49
C PRO A 159 -4.63 17.21 13.98
N ASN A 160 -3.50 16.68 14.45
CA ASN A 160 -3.16 16.24 15.81
C ASN A 160 -3.44 14.77 16.18
N GLN A 161 -3.90 13.93 15.25
CA GLN A 161 -4.13 12.53 15.59
C GLN A 161 -2.86 11.65 15.48
N TYR A 162 -1.89 12.04 14.63
CA TYR A 162 -0.71 11.23 14.33
C TYR A 162 0.54 12.11 14.12
N ASP A 163 1.31 12.38 15.18
CA ASP A 163 2.62 13.03 15.06
C ASP A 163 3.70 11.96 14.88
N LEU A 164 4.32 11.94 13.71
CA LEU A 164 5.27 10.91 13.31
C LEU A 164 6.68 11.47 13.30
N SER A 165 7.63 10.70 13.83
CA SER A 165 9.05 11.00 13.65
C SER A 165 9.43 10.90 12.17
N ASP A 166 10.28 11.81 11.72
CA ASP A 166 10.77 11.84 10.35
C ASP A 166 11.49 10.55 9.95
N GLN A 167 10.89 9.79 9.02
CA GLN A 167 11.43 8.54 8.51
C GLN A 167 12.40 8.75 7.34
N THR A 168 12.51 9.95 6.78
CA THR A 168 13.35 10.23 5.60
C THR A 168 14.84 9.97 5.86
N LEU A 169 15.28 10.01 7.12
CA LEU A 169 16.66 9.75 7.50
C LEU A 169 17.15 8.34 7.14
N GLU A 170 16.24 7.36 7.06
CA GLU A 170 16.54 5.99 6.64
C GLU A 170 16.71 5.83 5.12
N TYR A 171 16.28 6.84 4.36
CA TYR A 171 16.25 6.87 2.89
C TYR A 171 17.29 7.86 2.38
N LYS A 172 18.54 7.41 2.24
CA LYS A 172 19.63 8.21 1.67
C LYS A 172 20.28 7.50 0.49
N GLY A 173 20.80 8.28 -0.45
CA GLY A 173 21.46 7.78 -1.66
C GLY A 173 20.46 7.14 -2.63
N ASP A 174 20.80 5.95 -3.13
CA ASP A 174 19.97 5.20 -4.10
C ASP A 174 18.52 4.98 -3.60
N ALA A 175 18.32 4.88 -2.28
CA ALA A 175 17.01 4.68 -1.68
C ALA A 175 16.07 5.89 -1.84
N ASP A 176 16.61 7.11 -1.95
CA ASP A 176 15.79 8.31 -2.17
C ASP A 176 15.47 8.48 -3.66
N GLU A 177 16.46 8.23 -4.53
CA GLU A 177 16.28 8.33 -5.99
C GLU A 177 15.32 7.29 -6.56
N LEU A 178 15.31 6.07 -6.01
CA LEU A 178 14.43 4.99 -6.44
C LEU A 178 13.07 5.00 -5.72
N ARG A 179 12.80 5.97 -4.85
CA ARG A 179 11.55 6.04 -4.09
C ARG A 179 10.42 6.55 -4.99
N TRP A 180 9.43 5.69 -5.21
CA TRP A 180 8.24 6.02 -6.02
C TRP A 180 6.97 6.20 -5.17
N PHE A 181 7.09 6.14 -3.84
CA PHE A 181 5.99 6.20 -2.89
C PHE A 181 6.23 7.28 -1.83
N MET A 182 5.13 7.79 -1.25
CA MET A 182 5.15 8.76 -0.15
C MET A 182 5.29 8.06 1.20
N LEU A 183 6.06 8.63 2.13
CA LEU A 183 6.18 8.11 3.50
C LEU A 183 4.97 8.51 4.37
N PRO A 184 4.62 7.69 5.39
CA PRO A 184 3.63 8.08 6.39
C PRO A 184 3.95 9.40 7.08
N SER A 185 5.23 9.68 7.40
CA SER A 185 5.65 10.94 8.02
C SER A 185 5.41 12.13 7.10
N GLU A 186 5.76 12.04 5.81
CA GLU A 186 5.52 13.08 4.82
C GLU A 186 4.01 13.35 4.64
N ALA A 187 3.20 12.30 4.58
CA ALA A 187 1.74 12.43 4.51
C ALA A 187 1.18 13.11 5.76
N ALA A 188 1.71 12.78 6.94
CA ALA A 188 1.30 13.40 8.20
C ALA A 188 1.68 14.89 8.20
N ASP A 189 2.88 15.25 7.79
CA ASP A 189 3.32 16.64 7.73
C ASP A 189 2.48 17.48 6.76
N ILE A 190 2.09 16.92 5.60
CA ILE A 190 1.14 17.58 4.67
C ILE A 190 -0.21 17.83 5.34
N ILE A 191 -0.75 16.85 6.08
CA ILE A 191 -2.03 17.00 6.81
C ILE A 191 -1.93 18.08 7.89
N HIS A 192 -0.81 18.14 8.61
CA HIS A 192 -0.55 19.15 9.64
C HIS A 192 -0.12 20.51 9.07
N GLN A 193 -0.11 20.69 7.75
CA GLN A 193 0.33 21.91 7.06
C GLN A 193 1.77 22.34 7.43
N ARG A 194 2.63 21.37 7.72
CA ARG A 194 4.07 21.57 7.92
C ARG A 194 4.79 21.64 6.58
N GLU A 195 6.00 22.20 6.56
CA GLU A 195 6.81 22.24 5.35
C GLU A 195 7.29 20.83 4.98
N VAL A 196 6.98 20.38 3.76
CA VAL A 196 7.39 19.09 3.23
C VAL A 196 8.16 19.28 1.93
N GLN A 197 9.24 18.53 1.76
CA GLN A 197 9.98 18.52 0.50
C GLN A 197 9.17 17.80 -0.58
N TYR A 198 8.52 18.59 -1.42
CA TYR A 198 7.75 18.04 -2.54
C TYR A 198 8.69 17.61 -3.68
N VAL A 199 8.70 16.31 -3.98
CA VAL A 199 9.32 15.79 -5.20
C VAL A 199 8.35 16.01 -6.35
N ALA A 200 8.76 16.87 -7.30
CA ALA A 200 7.97 17.10 -8.50
C ALA A 200 7.74 15.78 -9.26
N PRO A 201 6.56 15.54 -9.86
CA PRO A 201 6.26 14.30 -10.59
C PRO A 201 7.29 13.97 -11.69
N GLU A 202 7.92 14.99 -12.26
CA GLU A 202 8.97 14.88 -13.29
C GLU A 202 10.28 14.28 -12.76
N LYS A 203 10.49 14.32 -11.43
CA LYS A 203 11.65 13.75 -10.75
C LYS A 203 11.40 12.33 -10.24
N LEU A 204 10.20 11.78 -10.45
CA LEU A 204 9.90 10.40 -10.07
C LEU A 204 10.71 9.42 -10.94
N PRO A 205 11.12 8.27 -10.38
CA PRO A 205 11.98 7.31 -11.06
C PRO A 205 11.36 6.72 -12.33
N PHE A 206 10.02 6.70 -12.41
CA PHE A 206 9.30 6.31 -13.60
C PHE A 206 7.91 6.95 -13.60
N MET A 207 7.34 7.13 -14.79
CA MET A 207 6.02 7.72 -14.95
C MET A 207 5.29 7.06 -16.13
N PRO A 208 3.95 6.87 -16.06
CA PRO A 208 3.21 6.29 -17.18
C PRO A 208 3.40 7.11 -18.47
N VAL A 209 3.69 6.42 -19.59
CA VAL A 209 3.97 7.05 -20.89
C VAL A 209 2.87 8.00 -21.34
N ALA A 210 1.60 7.61 -21.17
CA ALA A 210 0.47 8.46 -21.54
C ALA A 210 0.38 9.75 -20.69
N LEU A 211 0.96 9.77 -19.48
CA LEU A 211 1.01 10.94 -18.62
C LEU A 211 2.20 11.84 -18.99
N SER A 212 3.36 11.26 -19.30
CA SER A 212 4.55 12.03 -19.72
C SER A 212 4.30 12.78 -21.04
N GLU A 213 3.66 12.13 -22.01
CA GLU A 213 3.26 12.77 -23.28
C GLU A 213 2.33 13.98 -23.06
N LYS A 214 1.35 13.85 -22.15
CA LYS A 214 0.44 14.95 -21.81
C LYS A 214 1.14 16.11 -21.12
N LEU A 215 2.13 15.85 -20.26
CA LEU A 215 2.92 16.89 -19.60
C LEU A 215 3.79 17.64 -20.62
N ASN A 216 4.50 16.92 -21.48
CA ASN A 216 5.32 17.52 -22.55
C ASN A 216 4.48 18.41 -23.47
N ASN A 217 3.29 17.95 -23.85
CA ASN A 217 2.36 18.73 -24.66
C ASN A 217 1.84 20.00 -23.95
N LYS A 218 1.70 19.98 -22.61
CA LYS A 218 1.34 21.17 -21.83
C LYS A 218 2.50 22.15 -21.71
N GLN A 219 3.73 21.67 -21.53
CA GLN A 219 4.91 22.53 -21.47
C GLN A 219 5.16 23.24 -22.81
N ASN A 220 5.11 22.52 -23.93
CA ASN A 220 5.28 23.10 -25.27
C ASN A 220 4.24 24.18 -25.60
N LYS A 221 3.00 24.04 -25.12
CA LYS A 221 1.95 25.05 -25.26
C LYS A 221 2.12 26.29 -24.38
N ARG A 222 2.94 26.24 -23.33
CA ARG A 222 3.29 27.41 -22.50
C ARG A 222 4.50 28.17 -23.03
N SER A 223 5.27 27.55 -23.91
CA SER A 223 6.49 28.10 -24.52
C SER A 223 6.27 28.70 -25.92
N SER A 224 5.06 28.57 -26.48
CA SER A 224 4.62 29.16 -27.76
C SER A 224 3.61 30.27 -27.50
#